data_AF-A0A7C5L5V3-F1
#
_entry.id   AF-A0A7C5L5V3-F1
#
_cell.length_a   1.000
_cell.length_b   1.000
_cell.length_c   1.000
_cell.angle_alpha   90.00
_cell.angle_beta   90.00
_cell.angle_gamma   90.00
#
_symmetry.space_group_name_H-M   'P 1'
#
loop_
_entity.id
_entity.type
_entity.pdbx_description
1 polymer ?
#
loop_
_entity_poly.entity_id
_entity_poly.type
_entity_poly.pdbx_seq_one_letter_code
_entity_poly.pdbx_strand_id
1 'polypeptide(L)' 'MAFLYVFGIIFVTFALAFALINIRHIFTGNEFRGTCATNNPMIREKTGGACPVCGSQAGEKCEQESAN' A
#
# COMPACT_ATOMS: atom_id res chain seq x y z
N MET A 1 2.60 25.43 -26.26
CA MET A 1 3.73 24.88 -25.49
C MET A 1 3.35 24.46 -24.08
N ALA A 2 2.74 25.33 -23.27
CA ALA A 2 2.34 25.01 -21.88
C ALA A 2 1.48 23.74 -21.75
N PHE A 3 0.52 23.51 -22.65
CA PHE A 3 -0.35 22.33 -22.62
C PHE A 3 0.42 21.01 -22.66
N LEU A 4 1.35 20.83 -23.60
CA LEU A 4 2.13 19.60 -23.73
C LEU A 4 3.08 19.40 -22.54
N TYR A 5 3.63 20.48 -21.97
CA TYR A 5 4.46 20.41 -20.77
C TYR A 5 3.67 19.96 -19.54
N VAL A 6 2.50 20.56 -19.29
CA VAL A 6 1.63 20.16 -18.17
C VAL A 6 1.16 18.72 -18.35
N PHE A 7 0.75 18.35 -19.56
CA PHE A 7 0.38 16.97 -19.88
C PHE A 7 1.54 16.01 -19.58
N GLY A 8 2.75 16.31 -20.04
CA GLY A 8 3.94 15.51 -19.76
C GLY A 8 4.23 15.36 -18.26
N ILE A 9 4.17 16.44 -17.48
CA ILE A 9 4.39 16.41 -16.01
C ILE A 9 3.38 15.49 -15.32
N ILE A 10 2.11 15.54 -15.72
CA ILE A 10 1.06 14.69 -15.15
C ILE A 10 1.42 13.22 -15.34
N PHE A 11 1.70 12.78 -16.58
CA PHE A 11 2.04 11.38 -16.84
C PHE A 11 3.30 10.92 -16.12
N VAL A 12 4.35 11.76 -16.10
CA VAL A 12 5.59 11.45 -15.39
C VAL A 12 5.33 11.30 -13.88
N THR A 13 4.54 12.18 -13.29
CA THR A 13 4.22 12.13 -11.86
C THR A 13 3.43 10.87 -11.51
N PHE A 14 2.43 10.50 -12.31
CA PHE A 14 1.67 9.26 -12.09
C PHE A 14 2.54 8.02 -12.28
N ALA A 15 3.36 7.98 -13.34
CA ALA A 15 4.28 6.87 -13.57
C ALA A 15 5.27 6.69 -12.39
N LEU A 16 5.82 7.79 -11.88
CA LEU A 16 6.67 7.78 -10.69
C LEU A 16 5.91 7.29 -9.45
N ALA A 17 4.67 7.74 -9.23
CA ALA A 17 3.86 7.29 -8.10
C ALA A 17 3.63 5.77 -8.13
N PHE A 18 3.30 5.21 -9.30
CA PHE A 18 3.12 3.75 -9.45
C PHE A 18 4.43 2.98 -9.24
N ALA A 19 5.54 3.50 -9.75
CA ALA A 19 6.86 2.90 -9.53
C ALA A 19 7.25 2.92 -8.04
N LEU A 20 7.01 4.04 -7.35
CA LEU A 20 7.35 4.19 -5.93
C LEU A 20 6.48 3.33 -5.01
N ILE A 21 5.18 3.21 -5.29
CA ILE A 21 4.28 2.31 -4.52
C ILE A 21 4.76 0.85 -4.63
N ASN A 22 5.32 0.46 -5.78
CA ASN A 22 5.82 -0.89 -6.03
C ASN A 22 7.35 -1.01 -5.90
N ILE A 23 8.03 -0.07 -5.24
CA ILE A 23 9.50 -0.04 -5.17
C ILE A 23 10.09 -1.33 -4.58
N ARG A 24 9.41 -1.93 -3.60
CA ARG A 24 9.80 -3.21 -3.02
C ARG A 24 9.83 -4.32 -4.08
N HIS A 25 8.83 -4.38 -4.94
CA HIS A 25 8.75 -5.37 -6.00
C HIS A 25 9.86 -5.16 -7.03
N ILE A 26 10.10 -3.91 -7.45
CA ILE A 26 11.14 -3.58 -8.43
C ILE A 26 12.54 -3.98 -7.96
N PHE A 27 12.88 -3.73 -6.70
CA PHE A 27 14.24 -3.98 -6.19
C PHE A 27 14.44 -5.35 -5.55
N THR A 28 13.38 -5.98 -5.04
CA THR A 28 13.51 -7.24 -4.28
C THR A 28 12.74 -8.40 -4.88
N GLY A 29 11.91 -8.17 -5.90
CA GLY A 29 11.01 -9.17 -6.48
C GLY A 29 9.85 -9.60 -5.56
N ASN A 30 9.78 -9.08 -4.34
CA ASN A 30 8.75 -9.44 -3.38
C ASN A 30 7.48 -8.62 -3.59
N GLU A 31 6.32 -9.26 -3.38
CA GLU A 31 5.02 -8.63 -3.47
C GLU A 31 4.84 -7.44 -2.52
N PHE A 32 3.96 -6.51 -2.89
CA PHE A 32 3.59 -5.39 -2.03
C PHE A 32 2.84 -5.89 -0.78
N ARG A 33 3.25 -5.41 0.41
CA ARG A 33 2.71 -5.86 1.71
C ARG A 33 1.53 -5.03 2.22
N GLY A 34 0.97 -4.16 1.39
CA GLY A 34 0.00 -3.17 1.85
C GLY A 34 0.67 -1.93 2.44
N THR A 35 -0.14 -0.90 2.69
CA THR A 35 0.27 0.28 3.46
C THR A 35 -0.24 0.17 4.90
N CYS A 36 0.08 1.15 5.75
CA CYS A 36 -0.56 1.27 7.07
C CYS A 36 -2.10 1.28 7.00
N ALA A 37 -2.69 1.73 5.89
CA ALA A 37 -4.14 1.69 5.69
C ALA A 37 -4.70 0.26 5.60
N THR A 38 -3.91 -0.71 5.15
CA THR A 38 -4.29 -2.12 5.12
C THR A 38 -4.45 -2.71 6.52
N ASN A 39 -3.85 -2.10 7.55
CA ASN A 39 -4.07 -2.47 8.95
C ASN A 39 -5.28 -1.76 9.60
N ASN A 40 -5.97 -0.87 8.88
CA ASN A 40 -7.12 -0.15 9.44
C ASN A 40 -8.30 -1.12 9.70
N PRO A 41 -8.82 -1.22 10.94
CA PRO A 41 -9.95 -2.10 11.28
C PRO A 41 -11.16 -1.93 10.35
N MET A 42 -11.53 -0.68 10.03
CA MET A 42 -12.70 -0.40 9.18
C MET A 42 -12.54 -0.89 7.74
N ILE A 43 -11.30 -0.93 7.23
CA ILE A 43 -11.01 -1.40 5.88
C ILE A 43 -10.96 -2.93 5.86
N ARG A 44 -10.35 -3.54 6.89
CA ARG A 44 -10.21 -4.99 7.01
C ARG A 44 -11.56 -5.70 7.19
N GLU A 45 -12.47 -5.13 7.98
CA GLU A 45 -13.85 -5.65 8.12
C GLU A 45 -14.60 -5.70 6.80
N LYS A 46 -14.33 -4.76 5.88
CA LYS A 46 -14.98 -4.70 4.57
C LYS A 46 -14.35 -5.61 3.52
N THR A 47 -13.04 -5.83 3.60
CA THR A 47 -12.29 -6.62 2.62
C THR A 47 -12.10 -8.08 3.03
N GLY A 48 -12.36 -8.43 4.29
CA GLY A 48 -12.33 -9.81 4.80
C GLY A 48 -10.94 -10.48 4.77
N GLY A 49 -9.88 -9.72 4.48
CA GLY A 49 -8.52 -10.24 4.35
C GLY A 49 -7.76 -10.31 5.68
N ALA A 50 -6.94 -11.35 5.85
CA ALA A 50 -5.97 -11.44 6.93
C ALA A 50 -4.86 -10.37 6.76
N CYS A 51 -4.34 -9.83 7.86
CA CYS A 51 -3.27 -8.85 7.80
C CYS A 51 -1.97 -9.52 7.26
N PRO A 52 -1.35 -9.05 6.17
CA PRO A 52 -0.14 -9.69 5.60
C PRO A 52 1.12 -9.49 6.45
N VAL A 53 1.03 -8.71 7.53
CA VAL A 53 2.12 -8.45 8.47
C VAL A 53 2.02 -9.35 9.70
N CYS A 54 0.84 -9.43 10.32
CA CYS A 54 0.63 -10.14 11.58
C CYS A 54 -0.26 -11.39 11.46
N GLY A 55 -0.88 -11.65 10.32
CA GLY A 55 -1.73 -12.80 10.06
C GLY A 55 -3.14 -12.76 10.66
N SER A 56 -3.45 -11.77 11.50
CA SER A 56 -4.75 -11.72 12.20
C SER A 56 -5.92 -11.57 11.24
N GLN A 57 -7.09 -12.10 11.61
CA GLN A 57 -8.33 -11.96 10.85
C GLN A 57 -9.02 -10.61 11.12
N ALA A 58 -10.01 -10.25 10.28
CA ALA A 58 -10.80 -9.05 10.51
C ALA A 58 -11.56 -9.16 11.86
N GLY A 59 -11.41 -8.15 12.72
CA GLY A 59 -11.94 -8.16 14.09
C GLY A 59 -10.98 -8.67 15.16
N GLU A 60 -9.85 -9.29 14.78
CA GLU A 60 -8.80 -9.69 15.71
C GLU A 60 -7.71 -8.61 15.83
N LYS A 61 -7.29 -8.31 17.06
CA LYS A 61 -6.13 -7.45 17.30
C LYS A 61 -4.87 -8.14 16.80
N CYS A 62 -3.95 -7.40 16.19
CA CYS A 62 -2.60 -7.93 15.96
C CYS A 62 -1.92 -8.11 17.33
N GLU A 63 -1.27 -9.25 17.57
CA GLU A 63 -0.56 -9.53 18.84
C GLU A 63 0.52 -8.49 19.17
N GLN A 64 1.04 -7.76 18.17
CA GLN A 64 2.02 -6.69 18.37
C GLN A 64 1.45 -5.45 19.07
N GLU A 65 0.13 -5.30 19.19
CA GLU A 65 -0.48 -4.23 20.00
C GLU A 65 -0.38 -4.52 21.51
N SER A 66 0.00 -5.74 21.90
CA SER A 66 0.20 -6.17 23.29
C SER A 66 1.67 -6.24 23.71
N ALA A 67 2.61 -5.83 22.83
CA ALA A 67 4.04 -5.78 23.11
C ALA A 67 4.56 -4.34 22.91
N ASN A 68 4.37 -3.54 23.96
CA ASN A 68 4.78 -2.13 24.18
C ASN A 68 3.75 -1.05 23.83
#